data_AF-A0A7S2FL71-F1
#
_entry.id   AF-A0A7S2FL71-F1
#
_cell.length_a   1.000
_cell.length_b   1.000
_cell.length_c   1.000
_cell.angle_alpha   90.00
_cell.angle_beta   90.00
_cell.angle_gamma   90.00
#
_symmetry.space_group_name_H-M   'P 1'
#
loop_
_entity.id
_entity.type
_entity.pdbx_description
1 polymer ?
#
loop_
_entity_poly.entity_id
_entity_poly.type
_entity_poly.pdbx_seq_one_letter_code
_entity_poly.pdbx_strand_id
1 'polypeptide(L)'
;TAAAGTVQPHWSVHNGVVGPPLVSVELKLADCTEVKDRDDKSYLGIDDTHLGMPCQGRGEVWIRGDAVSSGYYVMEEKTKESFDSDGWFHTGDIAIWNKNGQLKIVDRLKNLIKLKGGEYIAIEAMESTYANSVFVNGRNGGVLCYGNGEMDKPVALVQIEPSEIFNWAKMNGLNDVDDIEALCGHPKVIKAVLSDMNAQGKGKLGANEALASVSLISGMGDPEQQPASPNAPWTPENLCLTASNKLNRKPIEKYFASLLDPLSDKGIKTTDMVETSGVKL
;
A
#
# COMPACT_ATOMS: atom_id res chain seq x y z
N THR A 1 -17.25 -17.16 9.11
CA THR A 1 -18.29 -16.43 8.37
C THR A 1 -17.60 -15.68 7.25
N ALA A 2 -17.91 -15.95 5.98
CA ALA A 2 -17.45 -15.09 4.90
C ALA A 2 -18.47 -13.94 4.81
N ALA A 3 -18.04 -12.71 5.06
CA ALA A 3 -18.87 -11.53 4.85
C ALA A 3 -18.53 -10.98 3.46
N ALA A 4 -19.51 -10.92 2.57
CA ALA A 4 -19.40 -10.25 1.29
C ALA A 4 -20.35 -9.06 1.30
N GLY A 5 -19.86 -7.89 0.90
CA GLY A 5 -20.67 -6.67 0.79
C GLY A 5 -21.08 -6.36 -0.65
N THR A 6 -20.21 -6.69 -1.61
CA THR A 6 -20.38 -6.40 -3.03
C THR A 6 -19.99 -7.63 -3.85
N VAL A 7 -20.44 -7.69 -5.10
CA VAL A 7 -20.03 -8.74 -6.03
C VAL A 7 -19.83 -8.18 -7.43
N GLN A 8 -18.66 -8.41 -8.01
CA GLN A 8 -18.45 -8.17 -9.42
C GLN A 8 -19.02 -9.34 -10.23
N PRO A 9 -19.98 -9.11 -11.13
CA PRO A 9 -20.47 -10.15 -12.01
C PRO A 9 -19.35 -10.67 -12.92
N HIS A 10 -19.31 -11.98 -13.18
CA HIS A 10 -18.23 -12.60 -13.96
C HIS A 10 -18.11 -12.05 -15.39
N TRP A 11 -19.18 -11.47 -15.93
CA TRP A 11 -19.23 -10.88 -17.27
C TRP A 11 -18.81 -9.40 -17.29
N SER A 12 -18.61 -8.78 -16.12
CA SER A 12 -18.17 -7.38 -16.05
C SER A 12 -16.70 -7.28 -16.42
N VAL A 13 -16.42 -6.56 -17.50
CA VAL A 13 -15.07 -6.23 -17.97
C VAL A 13 -14.46 -4.97 -17.31
N HIS A 14 -15.18 -4.35 -16.36
CA HIS A 14 -14.71 -3.17 -15.66
C HIS A 14 -13.61 -3.57 -14.66
N ASN A 15 -12.42 -3.01 -14.83
CA ASN A 15 -11.29 -3.28 -13.95
C ASN A 15 -11.29 -2.34 -12.74
N GLY A 16 -10.76 -2.81 -11.62
CA GLY A 16 -10.56 -2.00 -10.42
C GLY A 16 -11.85 -1.58 -9.71
N VAL A 17 -12.92 -2.37 -9.86
CA VAL A 17 -14.19 -2.20 -9.14
C VAL A 17 -14.53 -3.48 -8.39
N VAL A 18 -15.36 -3.38 -7.36
CA VAL A 18 -15.87 -4.54 -6.59
C VAL A 18 -17.34 -4.85 -6.89
N GLY A 19 -17.93 -4.12 -7.85
CA GLY A 19 -19.31 -4.30 -8.29
C GLY A 19 -20.34 -3.61 -7.40
N PRO A 20 -21.64 -3.86 -7.64
CA PRO A 20 -22.73 -3.35 -6.81
C PRO A 20 -22.86 -4.10 -5.47
N PRO A 21 -23.62 -3.56 -4.50
CA PRO A 21 -23.93 -4.23 -3.24
C PRO A 21 -24.69 -5.55 -3.45
N LEU A 22 -24.51 -6.49 -2.53
CA LEU A 22 -25.39 -7.66 -2.45
C LEU A 22 -26.79 -7.24 -1.99
N VAL A 23 -27.80 -8.00 -2.42
CA VAL A 23 -29.21 -7.75 -2.04
C VAL A 23 -29.48 -7.91 -0.54
N SER A 24 -28.59 -8.61 0.17
CA SER A 24 -28.69 -8.88 1.61
C SER A 24 -28.00 -7.81 2.47
N VAL A 25 -27.46 -6.75 1.87
CA VAL A 25 -26.79 -5.67 2.61
C VAL A 25 -27.30 -4.30 2.19
N GLU A 26 -27.35 -3.40 3.16
CA GLU A 26 -27.40 -1.97 2.90
C GLU A 26 -25.98 -1.42 2.94
N LEU A 27 -25.65 -0.51 2.03
CA LEU A 27 -24.33 0.11 1.93
C LEU A 27 -24.47 1.62 1.75
N LYS A 28 -23.69 2.40 2.50
CA LYS A 28 -23.53 3.84 2.31
C LYS A 28 -22.06 4.23 2.32
N LEU A 29 -21.75 5.40 1.75
CA LEU A 29 -20.46 6.05 1.90
C LEU A 29 -20.62 7.15 2.96
N ALA A 30 -20.02 6.94 4.13
CA ALA A 30 -19.99 7.92 5.19
C ALA A 30 -18.89 8.96 4.94
N ASP A 31 -19.18 10.22 5.25
CA ASP A 31 -18.23 11.31 5.09
C ASP A 31 -16.97 11.05 5.92
N CYS A 32 -15.82 11.24 5.28
CA CYS A 32 -14.52 11.14 5.93
C CYS A 32 -13.75 12.44 5.70
N THR A 33 -13.77 13.31 6.72
CA THR A 33 -13.10 14.61 6.70
C THR A 33 -11.65 14.55 7.20
N GLU A 34 -11.27 13.47 7.88
CA GLU A 34 -9.96 13.32 8.52
C GLU A 34 -8.83 12.97 7.54
N VAL A 35 -9.19 12.37 6.41
CA VAL A 35 -8.28 12.06 5.30
C VAL A 35 -8.73 12.79 4.05
N LYS A 36 -7.77 13.06 3.17
CA LYS A 36 -8.01 13.76 1.92
C LYS A 36 -7.47 12.96 0.75
N ASP A 37 -7.95 13.25 -0.44
CA ASP A 37 -7.35 12.76 -1.67
C ASP A 37 -6.11 13.61 -2.05
N ARG A 38 -5.48 13.24 -3.17
CA ARG A 38 -4.30 13.94 -3.70
C ARG A 38 -4.60 15.36 -4.22
N ASP A 39 -5.85 15.77 -4.33
CA ASP A 39 -6.26 17.15 -4.68
C ASP A 39 -6.65 17.95 -3.42
N ASP A 40 -6.27 17.48 -2.23
CA ASP A 40 -6.56 18.05 -0.91
C ASP A 40 -8.07 18.15 -0.58
N LYS A 41 -8.89 17.26 -1.17
CA LYS A 41 -10.33 17.19 -0.92
C LYS A 41 -10.68 16.04 0.03
N SER A 42 -11.52 16.32 1.01
CA SER A 42 -12.13 15.29 1.86
C SER A 42 -13.04 14.37 1.06
N TYR A 43 -13.29 13.17 1.57
CA TYR A 43 -14.17 12.20 0.93
C TYR A 43 -15.59 12.38 1.46
N LEU A 44 -16.49 12.95 0.63
CA LEU A 44 -17.87 13.22 1.05
C LEU A 44 -18.86 12.39 0.23
N GLY A 45 -19.88 11.84 0.90
CA GLY A 45 -20.91 10.99 0.29
C GLY A 45 -21.75 11.74 -0.74
N ILE A 46 -21.69 13.08 -0.74
CA ILE A 46 -22.35 13.97 -1.69
C ILE A 46 -21.48 14.38 -2.89
N ASP A 47 -20.20 14.00 -2.91
CA ASP A 47 -19.28 14.40 -3.97
C ASP A 47 -19.72 13.86 -5.33
N ASP A 48 -19.60 14.66 -6.38
CA ASP A 48 -19.96 14.29 -7.75
C ASP A 48 -18.74 14.08 -8.65
N THR A 49 -17.54 14.30 -8.12
CA THR A 49 -16.25 14.15 -8.82
C THR A 49 -15.16 13.55 -7.93
N HIS A 50 -14.29 12.74 -8.52
CA HIS A 50 -13.07 12.21 -7.92
C HIS A 50 -11.92 12.34 -8.93
N LEU A 51 -10.89 13.11 -8.61
CA LEU A 51 -9.68 13.28 -9.44
C LEU A 51 -10.01 13.66 -10.90
N GLY A 52 -10.98 14.56 -11.08
CA GLY A 52 -11.46 15.01 -12.39
C GLY A 52 -12.44 14.07 -13.09
N MET A 53 -12.73 12.90 -12.53
CA MET A 53 -13.71 11.94 -13.08
C MET A 53 -15.06 12.05 -12.35
N PRO A 54 -16.20 11.92 -13.06
CA PRO A 54 -17.51 11.94 -12.40
C PRO A 54 -17.74 10.73 -11.46
N CYS A 55 -18.33 10.97 -10.30
CA CYS A 55 -18.74 9.95 -9.33
C CYS A 55 -20.14 10.23 -8.73
N GLN A 56 -20.58 9.41 -7.79
CA GLN A 56 -21.85 9.53 -7.04
C GLN A 56 -21.62 9.33 -5.54
N GLY A 57 -20.68 10.08 -4.98
CA GLY A 57 -20.28 9.99 -3.59
C GLY A 57 -18.97 9.28 -3.39
N ARG A 58 -18.30 9.66 -2.31
CA ARG A 58 -17.01 9.16 -1.87
C ARG A 58 -17.03 9.06 -0.34
N GLY A 59 -16.30 8.14 0.26
CA GLY A 59 -16.31 8.05 1.72
C GLY A 59 -15.91 6.69 2.25
N GLU A 60 -16.03 6.53 3.56
CA GLU A 60 -15.87 5.23 4.19
C GLU A 60 -17.07 4.33 3.89
N VAL A 61 -16.81 3.10 3.48
CA VAL A 61 -17.84 2.10 3.26
C VAL A 61 -18.40 1.67 4.61
N TRP A 62 -19.68 1.96 4.84
CA TRP A 62 -20.43 1.44 5.98
C TRP A 62 -21.46 0.45 5.48
N ILE A 63 -21.55 -0.71 6.13
CA ILE A 63 -22.44 -1.80 5.73
C ILE A 63 -23.27 -2.32 6.91
N ARG A 64 -24.49 -2.76 6.62
CA ARG A 64 -25.33 -3.52 7.57
C ARG A 64 -26.18 -4.55 6.84
N GLY A 65 -26.77 -5.49 7.57
CA GLY A 65 -27.63 -6.54 7.04
C GLY A 65 -27.16 -7.94 7.40
N ASP A 66 -27.87 -8.95 6.93
CA ASP A 66 -27.73 -10.35 7.37
C ASP A 66 -26.37 -10.98 7.04
N ALA A 67 -25.65 -10.42 6.06
CA ALA A 67 -24.31 -10.88 5.69
C ALA A 67 -23.19 -10.27 6.55
N VAL A 68 -23.51 -9.34 7.46
CA VAL A 68 -22.55 -8.67 8.36
C VAL A 68 -22.48 -9.43 9.69
N SER A 69 -21.29 -9.54 10.28
CA SER A 69 -21.11 -10.18 11.59
C SER A 69 -21.93 -9.47 12.68
N SER A 70 -22.36 -10.22 13.70
CA SER A 70 -22.97 -9.62 14.91
C SER A 70 -21.95 -8.98 15.85
N GLY A 71 -20.65 -9.09 15.56
CA GLY A 71 -19.57 -8.52 16.36
C GLY A 71 -18.33 -9.40 16.44
N TYR A 72 -17.41 -9.03 17.33
CA TYR A 72 -16.21 -9.79 17.64
C TYR A 72 -16.45 -10.73 18.83
N TYR A 73 -16.02 -11.98 18.69
CA TYR A 73 -16.17 -12.99 19.74
C TYR A 73 -15.41 -12.60 21.01
N VAL A 74 -16.13 -12.45 22.13
CA VAL A 74 -15.58 -12.11 23.46
C VAL A 74 -14.79 -10.78 23.45
N MET A 75 -15.11 -9.86 22.53
CA MET A 75 -14.50 -8.52 22.47
C MET A 75 -15.60 -7.47 22.30
N GLU A 76 -16.36 -7.24 23.37
CA GLU A 76 -17.51 -6.33 23.37
C GLU A 76 -17.11 -4.89 23.04
N GLU A 77 -16.00 -4.41 23.62
CA GLU A 77 -15.52 -3.04 23.37
C GLU A 77 -15.13 -2.82 21.90
N LYS A 78 -14.40 -3.76 21.29
CA LYS A 78 -14.10 -3.69 19.84
C LYS A 78 -15.35 -3.78 18.97
N THR A 79 -16.37 -4.49 19.44
CA THR A 79 -17.66 -4.57 18.75
C THR A 79 -18.35 -3.20 18.78
N LYS A 80 -18.42 -2.57 19.95
CA LYS A 80 -18.97 -1.20 20.09
C LYS A 80 -18.19 -0.15 19.32
N GLU A 81 -16.86 -0.31 19.18
CA GLU A 81 -16.03 0.59 18.38
C GLU A 81 -16.29 0.45 16.87
N SER A 82 -16.66 -0.74 16.41
CA SER A 82 -16.81 -1.03 14.97
C SER A 82 -18.24 -0.92 14.45
N PHE A 83 -19.22 -0.77 15.33
CA PHE A 83 -20.63 -0.65 14.98
C PHE A 83 -21.22 0.62 15.60
N ASP A 84 -21.95 1.41 14.82
CA ASP A 84 -22.72 2.54 15.35
C ASP A 84 -24.05 2.10 16.00
N SER A 85 -24.76 3.08 16.58
CA SER A 85 -26.06 2.86 17.22
C SER A 85 -27.17 2.40 16.25
N ASP A 86 -27.00 2.64 14.95
CA ASP A 86 -27.94 2.28 13.89
C ASP A 86 -27.59 0.93 13.23
N GLY A 87 -26.58 0.23 13.76
CA GLY A 87 -26.11 -1.08 13.34
C GLY A 87 -25.19 -1.08 12.12
N TRP A 88 -24.65 0.07 11.72
CA TRP A 88 -23.67 0.16 10.64
C TRP A 88 -22.31 -0.31 11.10
N PHE A 89 -21.73 -1.26 10.37
CA PHE A 89 -20.35 -1.68 10.54
C PHE A 89 -19.41 -0.74 9.77
N HIS A 90 -18.44 -0.17 10.48
CA HIS A 90 -17.38 0.67 9.91
C HIS A 90 -16.29 -0.23 9.33
N THR A 91 -16.24 -0.35 8.00
CA THR A 91 -15.31 -1.29 7.35
C THR A 91 -13.86 -0.82 7.45
N GLY A 92 -13.63 0.49 7.58
CA GLY A 92 -12.33 1.12 7.43
C GLY A 92 -11.83 1.17 5.98
N ASP A 93 -12.67 0.90 4.98
CA ASP A 93 -12.35 1.00 3.55
C ASP A 93 -12.89 2.32 2.98
N ILE A 94 -12.05 3.09 2.30
CA ILE A 94 -12.49 4.25 1.52
C ILE A 94 -12.87 3.80 0.12
N ALA A 95 -14.02 4.26 -0.37
CA ALA A 95 -14.52 3.91 -1.69
C ALA A 95 -15.22 5.09 -2.40
N ILE A 96 -15.47 4.87 -3.68
CA ILE A 96 -16.15 5.80 -4.59
C ILE A 96 -17.24 5.04 -5.33
N TRP A 97 -18.41 5.65 -5.42
CA TRP A 97 -19.44 5.20 -6.35
C TRP A 97 -19.16 5.75 -7.74
N ASN A 98 -18.89 4.88 -8.70
CA ASN A 98 -18.87 5.27 -10.10
C ASN A 98 -20.28 5.62 -10.59
N LYS A 99 -20.41 6.45 -11.63
CA LYS A 99 -21.71 6.83 -12.23
C LYS A 99 -22.57 5.65 -12.71
N ASN A 100 -21.96 4.47 -12.89
CA ASN A 100 -22.64 3.25 -13.31
C ASN A 100 -23.10 2.36 -12.14
N GLY A 101 -23.03 2.85 -10.88
CA GLY A 101 -23.46 2.11 -9.70
C GLY A 101 -22.49 1.01 -9.24
N GLN A 102 -21.25 1.03 -9.73
CA GLN A 102 -20.19 0.13 -9.27
C GLN A 102 -19.36 0.80 -8.19
N LEU A 103 -19.05 0.05 -7.12
CA LEU A 103 -18.17 0.53 -6.07
C LEU A 103 -16.71 0.31 -6.47
N LYS A 104 -15.87 1.33 -6.26
CA LYS A 104 -14.41 1.26 -6.41
C LYS A 104 -13.76 1.51 -5.07
N ILE A 105 -12.94 0.58 -4.60
CA ILE A 105 -12.13 0.77 -3.39
C ILE A 105 -10.93 1.65 -3.73
N VAL A 106 -10.64 2.61 -2.84
CA VAL A 106 -9.47 3.50 -2.92
C VAL A 106 -8.33 2.90 -2.13
N ASP A 107 -8.49 2.78 -0.82
CA ASP A 107 -7.53 2.18 0.11
C ASP A 107 -8.21 1.99 1.48
N ARG A 108 -7.52 1.41 2.46
CA ARG A 108 -7.91 1.44 3.87
C ARG A 108 -7.70 2.83 4.45
N LEU A 109 -8.62 3.28 5.30
CA LEU A 109 -8.49 4.55 6.03
C LEU A 109 -7.15 4.67 6.77
N LYS A 110 -6.68 3.58 7.37
CA LYS A 110 -5.41 3.52 8.11
C LYS A 110 -4.15 3.46 7.23
N ASN A 111 -4.32 3.19 5.94
CA ASN A 111 -3.24 3.11 4.96
C ASN A 111 -3.09 4.44 4.18
N LEU A 112 -4.01 5.38 4.33
CA LEU A 112 -3.87 6.73 3.81
C LEU A 112 -2.90 7.50 4.69
N ILE A 113 -1.67 7.67 4.21
CA ILE A 113 -0.60 8.32 4.97
C ILE A 113 -0.49 9.78 4.53
N LYS A 114 -0.46 10.69 5.49
CA LYS A 114 -0.16 12.09 5.27
C LYS A 114 1.36 12.31 5.28
N LEU A 115 1.90 12.84 4.18
CA LEU A 115 3.30 13.24 4.10
C LEU A 115 3.51 14.65 4.69
N LYS A 116 4.77 15.05 4.88
CA LYS A 116 5.15 16.38 5.41
C LYS A 116 4.52 17.54 4.64
N GLY A 117 4.36 17.39 3.32
CA GLY A 117 3.73 18.38 2.44
C GLY A 117 2.22 18.56 2.66
N GLY A 118 1.60 17.76 3.52
CA GLY A 118 0.17 17.80 3.83
C GLY A 118 -0.70 16.94 2.93
N GLU A 119 -0.17 16.50 1.79
CA GLU A 119 -0.84 15.61 0.85
C GLU A 119 -0.88 14.17 1.37
N TYR A 120 -1.95 13.45 1.05
CA TYR A 120 -2.10 12.05 1.38
C TYR A 120 -1.64 11.15 0.23
N ILE A 121 -1.10 9.98 0.57
CA ILE A 121 -0.71 8.92 -0.36
C ILE A 121 -1.47 7.62 -0.03
N ALA A 122 -1.84 6.86 -1.06
CA ALA A 122 -2.53 5.58 -0.91
C ALA A 122 -1.54 4.41 -1.11
N ILE A 123 -1.01 3.88 0.00
CA ILE A 123 0.09 2.91 -0.04
C ILE A 123 -0.29 1.58 -0.69
N GLU A 124 -1.52 1.06 -0.55
CA GLU A 124 -1.91 -0.19 -1.22
C GLU A 124 -2.09 0.03 -2.72
N ALA A 125 -2.57 1.21 -3.13
CA ALA A 125 -2.66 1.58 -4.54
C ALA A 125 -1.27 1.71 -5.18
N MET A 126 -0.31 2.28 -4.44
CA MET A 126 1.10 2.35 -4.85
C MET A 126 1.70 0.96 -5.00
N GLU A 127 1.56 0.09 -4.00
CA GLU A 127 2.09 -1.29 -4.02
C GLU A 127 1.51 -2.09 -5.18
N SER A 128 0.20 -2.02 -5.39
CA SER A 128 -0.48 -2.67 -6.52
C SER A 128 0.03 -2.15 -7.87
N THR A 129 0.38 -0.87 -7.96
CA THR A 129 0.92 -0.28 -9.18
C THR A 129 2.38 -0.68 -9.40
N TYR A 130 3.21 -0.59 -8.37
CA TYR A 130 4.63 -0.90 -8.45
C TYR A 130 4.92 -2.40 -8.58
N ALA A 131 4.02 -3.26 -8.13
CA ALA A 131 4.11 -4.71 -8.35
C ALA A 131 4.09 -5.13 -9.83
N ASN A 132 3.73 -4.22 -10.76
CA ASN A 132 3.82 -4.47 -12.20
C ASN A 132 5.24 -4.33 -12.77
N SER A 133 6.21 -3.89 -11.97
CA SER A 133 7.61 -3.85 -12.37
C SER A 133 8.14 -5.26 -12.60
N VAL A 134 8.90 -5.46 -13.68
CA VAL A 134 9.51 -6.76 -13.98
C VAL A 134 10.51 -7.21 -12.92
N PHE A 135 11.08 -6.26 -12.17
CA PHE A 135 12.05 -6.56 -11.13
C PHE A 135 11.42 -7.05 -9.83
N VAL A 136 10.10 -6.96 -9.68
CA VAL A 136 9.39 -7.29 -8.44
C VAL A 136 8.91 -8.74 -8.48
N ASN A 137 9.17 -9.49 -7.42
CA ASN A 137 8.54 -10.79 -7.23
C ASN A 137 7.10 -10.62 -6.73
N GLY A 138 6.16 -10.54 -7.66
CA GLY A 138 4.73 -10.36 -7.37
C GLY A 138 4.07 -11.56 -6.68
N ARG A 139 4.71 -12.73 -6.60
CA ARG A 139 4.09 -13.96 -6.08
C ARG A 139 3.85 -13.91 -4.56
N ASN A 140 4.66 -13.15 -3.84
CA ASN A 140 4.66 -13.09 -2.36
C ASN A 140 4.47 -11.65 -1.82
N GLY A 141 3.75 -10.78 -2.55
CA GLY A 141 3.52 -9.41 -2.09
C GLY A 141 4.79 -8.54 -2.12
N GLY A 142 5.60 -8.64 -3.17
CA GLY A 142 6.99 -8.16 -3.20
C GLY A 142 7.26 -6.65 -3.16
N VAL A 143 6.31 -5.80 -2.73
CA VAL A 143 6.56 -4.36 -2.49
C VAL A 143 5.86 -3.91 -1.23
N LEU A 144 6.60 -3.36 -0.28
CA LEU A 144 6.07 -2.61 0.85
C LEU A 144 6.38 -1.12 0.62
N CYS A 145 5.37 -0.32 0.35
CA CYS A 145 5.51 1.14 0.34
C CYS A 145 5.45 1.66 1.77
N TYR A 146 6.34 2.61 2.07
CA TYR A 146 6.46 3.23 3.39
C TYR A 146 6.53 4.75 3.27
N GLY A 147 5.86 5.42 4.20
CA GLY A 147 5.88 6.87 4.35
C GLY A 147 5.39 7.24 5.75
N ASN A 148 5.77 8.41 6.21
CA ASN A 148 5.26 8.99 7.46
C ASN A 148 5.18 10.53 7.34
N GLY A 149 4.67 11.18 8.39
CA GLY A 149 4.46 12.63 8.42
C GLY A 149 5.72 13.49 8.38
N GLU A 150 6.91 12.91 8.51
CA GLU A 150 8.19 13.61 8.45
C GLU A 150 8.81 13.58 7.04
N MET A 151 8.34 12.67 6.18
CA MET A 151 8.88 12.44 4.85
C MET A 151 8.23 13.33 3.79
N ASP A 152 9.03 13.82 2.83
CA ASP A 152 8.56 14.54 1.65
C ASP A 152 8.07 13.61 0.54
N LYS A 153 8.64 12.41 0.48
CA LYS A 153 8.38 11.39 -0.55
C LYS A 153 8.41 10.00 0.07
N PRO A 154 7.56 9.07 -0.40
CA PRO A 154 7.58 7.70 0.06
C PRO A 154 8.82 6.94 -0.44
N VAL A 155 9.08 5.82 0.20
CA VAL A 155 10.12 4.84 -0.15
C VAL A 155 9.52 3.44 -0.18
N ALA A 156 10.25 2.44 -0.68
CA ALA A 156 9.75 1.07 -0.66
C ALA A 156 10.82 0.00 -0.38
N LEU A 157 10.43 -1.04 0.36
CA LEU A 157 11.13 -2.31 0.39
C LEU A 157 10.62 -3.19 -0.76
N VAL A 158 11.53 -3.81 -1.49
CA VAL A 158 11.19 -4.55 -2.71
C VAL A 158 11.81 -5.94 -2.65
N GLN A 159 10.97 -6.97 -2.60
CA GLN A 159 11.42 -8.34 -2.85
C GLN A 159 11.58 -8.51 -4.36
N ILE A 160 12.82 -8.72 -4.78
CA ILE A 160 13.16 -8.77 -6.21
C ILE A 160 12.84 -10.12 -6.84
N GLU A 161 12.68 -10.12 -8.16
CA GLU A 161 12.75 -11.31 -9.01
C GLU A 161 14.22 -11.55 -9.40
N PRO A 162 14.90 -12.57 -8.83
CA PRO A 162 16.34 -12.74 -9.01
C PRO A 162 16.76 -12.92 -10.46
N SER A 163 15.95 -13.63 -11.25
CA SER A 163 16.23 -13.90 -12.66
C SER A 163 16.33 -12.61 -13.48
N GLU A 164 15.40 -11.67 -13.26
CA GLU A 164 15.39 -10.37 -13.95
C GLU A 164 16.54 -9.47 -13.50
N ILE A 165 16.94 -9.51 -12.24
CA ILE A 165 18.09 -8.77 -11.73
C ILE A 165 19.40 -9.28 -12.37
N PHE A 166 19.59 -10.60 -12.45
CA PHE A 166 20.76 -11.18 -13.12
C PHE A 166 20.78 -10.87 -14.62
N ASN A 167 19.63 -10.96 -15.30
CA ASN A 167 19.53 -10.63 -16.72
C ASN A 167 19.90 -9.16 -16.97
N TRP A 168 19.34 -8.25 -16.18
CA TRP A 168 19.65 -6.83 -16.28
C TRP A 168 21.11 -6.53 -15.97
N ALA A 169 21.69 -7.16 -14.94
CA ALA A 169 23.10 -7.02 -14.57
C ALA A 169 24.02 -7.43 -15.74
N LYS A 170 23.74 -8.55 -16.40
CA LYS A 170 24.49 -9.05 -17.57
C LYS A 170 24.42 -8.10 -18.77
N MET A 171 23.26 -7.49 -19.01
CA MET A 171 23.07 -6.53 -20.10
C MET A 171 23.76 -5.18 -19.84
N ASN A 172 24.04 -4.85 -18.58
CA ASN A 172 24.56 -3.54 -18.16
C ASN A 172 26.01 -3.59 -17.64
N GLY A 173 26.75 -4.65 -17.99
CA GLY A 173 28.18 -4.78 -17.73
C GLY A 173 28.53 -5.08 -16.26
N LEU A 174 27.64 -5.79 -15.54
CA LEU A 174 27.88 -6.33 -14.20
C LEU A 174 28.01 -7.86 -14.25
N ASN A 175 28.65 -8.37 -15.30
CA ASN A 175 28.70 -9.80 -15.63
C ASN A 175 29.53 -10.62 -14.63
N ASP A 176 30.41 -9.96 -13.87
CA ASP A 176 31.34 -10.60 -12.95
C ASP A 176 30.74 -10.76 -11.54
N VAL A 177 29.48 -10.34 -11.33
CA VAL A 177 28.78 -10.43 -10.05
C VAL A 177 27.70 -11.50 -10.14
N ASP A 178 28.03 -12.70 -9.67
CA ASP A 178 27.10 -13.84 -9.58
C ASP A 178 26.38 -13.93 -8.22
N ASP A 179 26.69 -13.03 -7.29
CA ASP A 179 26.03 -12.93 -5.99
C ASP A 179 24.86 -11.94 -6.02
N ILE A 180 23.65 -12.45 -5.77
CA ILE A 180 22.43 -11.65 -5.77
C ILE A 180 22.39 -10.64 -4.63
N GLU A 181 23.00 -10.95 -3.48
CA GLU A 181 23.05 -10.01 -2.34
C GLU A 181 23.92 -8.79 -2.69
N ALA A 182 25.06 -9.03 -3.33
CA ALA A 182 25.91 -7.96 -3.85
C ALA A 182 25.17 -7.10 -4.90
N LEU A 183 24.37 -7.72 -5.77
CA LEU A 183 23.55 -7.00 -6.76
C LEU A 183 22.45 -6.16 -6.11
N CYS A 184 21.78 -6.67 -5.07
CA CYS A 184 20.76 -5.93 -4.30
C CYS A 184 21.33 -4.64 -3.68
N GLY A 185 22.59 -4.66 -3.23
CA GLY A 185 23.30 -3.49 -2.71
C GLY A 185 23.89 -2.56 -3.77
N HIS A 186 23.91 -2.96 -5.05
CA HIS A 186 24.65 -2.24 -6.08
C HIS A 186 23.90 -0.97 -6.55
N PRO A 187 24.51 0.23 -6.50
CA PRO A 187 23.80 1.50 -6.81
C PRO A 187 23.17 1.55 -8.21
N LYS A 188 23.81 0.94 -9.21
CA LYS A 188 23.23 0.87 -10.57
C LYS A 188 21.95 0.04 -10.62
N VAL A 189 21.88 -1.06 -9.86
CA VAL A 189 20.70 -1.95 -9.81
C VAL A 189 19.57 -1.25 -9.10
N ILE A 190 19.83 -0.68 -7.91
CA ILE A 190 18.85 0.12 -7.15
C ILE A 190 18.25 1.23 -8.02
N LYS A 191 19.10 1.96 -8.76
CA LYS A 191 18.64 3.02 -9.67
C LYS A 191 17.77 2.49 -10.81
N ALA A 192 18.10 1.32 -11.36
CA ALA A 192 17.34 0.70 -12.43
C ALA A 192 15.95 0.26 -11.95
N VAL A 193 15.89 -0.44 -10.81
CA VAL A 193 14.64 -0.88 -10.19
C VAL A 193 13.76 0.32 -9.84
N LEU A 194 14.32 1.34 -9.17
CA LEU A 194 13.60 2.57 -8.83
C LEU A 194 13.05 3.27 -10.08
N SER A 195 13.85 3.35 -11.15
CA SER A 195 13.43 3.99 -12.41
C SER A 195 12.29 3.24 -13.08
N ASP A 196 12.34 1.91 -13.09
CA ASP A 196 11.27 1.08 -13.67
C ASP A 196 9.99 1.16 -12.84
N MET A 197 10.08 1.03 -11.51
CA MET A 197 8.93 1.19 -10.62
C MET A 197 8.28 2.57 -10.79
N ASN A 198 9.05 3.65 -10.74
CA ASN A 198 8.51 4.99 -10.97
C ASN A 198 7.95 5.17 -12.39
N ALA A 199 8.42 4.42 -13.39
CA ALA A 199 7.80 4.39 -14.72
C ALA A 199 6.42 3.72 -14.69
N GLN A 200 6.23 2.65 -13.89
CA GLN A 200 4.92 2.02 -13.69
C GLN A 200 3.89 2.97 -13.05
N GLY A 201 4.36 3.89 -12.19
CA GLY A 201 3.52 4.89 -11.54
C GLY A 201 3.06 6.04 -12.44
N LYS A 202 3.74 6.33 -13.55
CA LYS A 202 3.42 7.49 -14.41
C LYS A 202 2.00 7.39 -14.98
N GLY A 203 1.22 8.45 -14.75
CA GLY A 203 -0.17 8.55 -15.20
C GLY A 203 -1.18 7.73 -14.40
N LYS A 204 -0.73 6.93 -13.42
CA LYS A 204 -1.58 6.16 -12.51
C LYS A 204 -1.57 6.74 -11.11
N LEU A 205 -0.38 7.10 -10.62
CA LEU A 205 -0.13 7.67 -9.30
C LEU A 205 0.08 9.18 -9.36
N GLY A 206 -0.16 9.86 -8.25
CA GLY A 206 0.14 11.28 -8.04
C GLY A 206 1.63 11.56 -8.03
N ALA A 207 2.02 12.82 -8.28
CA ALA A 207 3.43 13.21 -8.27
C ALA A 207 4.08 12.98 -6.89
N ASN A 208 3.33 13.17 -5.81
CA ASN A 208 3.70 12.94 -4.42
C ASN A 208 3.89 11.45 -4.08
N GLU A 209 3.29 10.54 -4.84
CA GLU A 209 3.39 9.08 -4.66
C GLU A 209 4.62 8.46 -5.38
N ALA A 210 5.39 9.26 -6.12
CA ALA A 210 6.65 8.80 -6.71
C ALA A 210 7.68 8.46 -5.63
N LEU A 211 8.30 7.28 -5.73
CA LEU A 211 9.28 6.79 -4.75
C LEU A 211 10.57 7.60 -4.83
N ALA A 212 11.09 8.01 -3.68
CA ALA A 212 12.41 8.65 -3.56
C ALA A 212 13.56 7.63 -3.66
N SER A 213 13.38 6.45 -3.07
CA SER A 213 14.38 5.39 -3.06
C SER A 213 13.75 4.03 -2.77
N VAL A 214 14.50 2.96 -3.03
CA VAL A 214 14.12 1.58 -2.73
C VAL A 214 15.28 0.83 -2.07
N SER A 215 14.95 -0.13 -1.20
CA SER A 215 15.88 -1.15 -0.70
C SER A 215 15.43 -2.52 -1.23
N LEU A 216 16.38 -3.31 -1.70
CA LEU A 216 16.12 -4.59 -2.37
C LEU A 216 16.34 -5.76 -1.41
N ILE A 217 15.42 -6.72 -1.43
CA ILE A 217 15.44 -7.96 -0.64
C ILE A 217 15.57 -9.10 -1.65
N SER A 218 16.65 -9.88 -1.55
CA SER A 218 16.95 -10.95 -2.51
C SER A 218 15.90 -12.06 -2.54
N GLY A 219 15.24 -12.32 -1.41
CA GLY A 219 14.31 -13.42 -1.25
C GLY A 219 14.99 -14.80 -1.17
N MET A 220 16.30 -14.85 -0.92
CA MET A 220 17.10 -16.08 -0.88
C MET A 220 17.38 -16.59 0.54
N GLY A 221 17.02 -15.82 1.58
CA GLY A 221 17.12 -16.25 2.97
C GLY A 221 16.13 -17.36 3.33
N ASP A 222 16.20 -17.84 4.58
CA ASP A 222 15.34 -18.91 5.07
C ASP A 222 13.85 -18.45 5.14
N PRO A 223 12.93 -19.08 4.37
CA PRO A 223 11.52 -18.70 4.33
C PRO A 223 10.75 -18.99 5.63
N GLU A 224 11.27 -19.85 6.51
CA GLU A 224 10.60 -20.28 7.74
C GLU A 224 11.19 -19.61 9.01
N GLN A 225 12.30 -18.89 8.87
CA GLN A 225 12.95 -18.23 10.01
C GLN A 225 12.07 -17.13 10.60
N GLN A 226 11.91 -17.16 11.93
CA GLN A 226 11.25 -16.10 12.71
C GLN A 226 12.21 -15.50 13.76
N PRO A 227 12.44 -14.17 13.78
CA PRO A 227 11.98 -13.20 12.79
C PRO A 227 12.64 -13.42 11.43
N ALA A 228 11.95 -13.00 10.36
CA ALA A 228 12.49 -13.05 9.00
C ALA A 228 13.84 -12.31 8.92
N SER A 229 14.83 -12.91 8.25
CA SER A 229 16.10 -12.23 7.98
C SER A 229 15.91 -11.15 6.90
N PRO A 230 16.79 -10.13 6.83
CA PRO A 230 16.70 -9.05 5.83
C PRO A 230 16.75 -9.50 4.37
N ASN A 231 17.15 -10.75 4.11
CA ASN A 231 17.18 -11.36 2.78
C ASN A 231 16.17 -12.50 2.59
N ALA A 232 15.39 -12.85 3.63
CA ALA A 232 14.37 -13.88 3.52
C ALA A 232 13.22 -13.41 2.61
N PRO A 233 12.60 -14.31 1.85
CA PRO A 233 11.36 -14.01 1.14
C PRO A 233 10.25 -13.75 2.16
N TRP A 234 9.28 -12.91 1.84
CA TRP A 234 8.10 -12.73 2.69
C TRP A 234 7.16 -13.93 2.55
N THR A 235 6.78 -14.51 3.67
CA THR A 235 5.91 -15.69 3.73
C THR A 235 4.89 -15.57 4.87
N PRO A 236 3.80 -16.34 4.84
CA PRO A 236 2.93 -16.50 6.00
C PRO A 236 3.68 -17.10 7.20
N GLU A 237 4.60 -18.03 6.94
CA GLU A 237 5.38 -18.76 7.93
C GLU A 237 6.29 -17.83 8.72
N ASN A 238 6.88 -16.81 8.10
CA ASN A 238 7.71 -15.83 8.81
C ASN A 238 6.93 -14.57 9.27
N LEU A 239 5.60 -14.62 9.22
CA LEU A 239 4.66 -13.57 9.62
C LEU A 239 4.72 -12.27 8.80
N CYS A 240 5.53 -12.22 7.73
CA CYS A 240 5.57 -11.08 6.82
C CYS A 240 4.31 -11.01 5.96
N LEU A 241 3.70 -12.16 5.67
CA LEU A 241 2.39 -12.24 5.03
C LEU A 241 1.34 -12.78 6.02
N THR A 242 0.09 -12.43 5.76
CA THR A 242 -1.07 -13.11 6.35
C THR A 242 -1.32 -14.43 5.63
N ALA A 243 -2.15 -15.31 6.19
CA ALA A 243 -2.59 -16.55 5.53
C ALA A 243 -3.28 -16.32 4.16
N SER A 244 -3.71 -15.08 3.89
CA SER A 244 -4.28 -14.66 2.60
C SER A 244 -3.26 -14.05 1.64
N ASN A 245 -1.96 -14.18 1.93
CA ASN A 245 -0.84 -13.59 1.19
C ASN A 245 -0.87 -12.05 1.10
N LYS A 246 -1.60 -11.38 2.00
CA LYS A 246 -1.53 -9.92 2.17
C LYS A 246 -0.37 -9.55 3.06
N LEU A 247 0.28 -8.42 2.78
CA LEU A 247 1.37 -7.87 3.59
C LEU A 247 0.95 -7.63 5.04
N ASN A 248 1.80 -8.06 5.95
CA ASN A 248 1.71 -7.75 7.37
C ASN A 248 2.76 -6.68 7.70
N ARG A 249 2.37 -5.41 7.56
CA ARG A 249 3.27 -4.26 7.61
C ARG A 249 4.07 -4.18 8.92
N LYS A 250 3.41 -4.40 10.07
CA LYS A 250 4.04 -4.25 11.40
C LYS A 250 5.23 -5.20 11.62
N PRO A 251 5.11 -6.52 11.38
CA PRO A 251 6.28 -7.42 11.38
C PRO A 251 7.36 -7.02 10.38
N ILE A 252 7.00 -6.66 9.14
CA ILE A 252 7.99 -6.29 8.12
C ILE A 252 8.77 -5.05 8.56
N GLU A 253 8.10 -3.97 8.95
CA GLU A 253 8.73 -2.74 9.45
C GLU A 253 9.67 -3.04 10.62
N LYS A 254 9.29 -3.96 11.52
CA LYS A 254 10.11 -4.34 12.66
C LYS A 254 11.32 -5.20 12.28
N TYR A 255 11.13 -6.23 11.45
CA TYR A 255 12.17 -7.21 11.13
C TYR A 255 13.18 -6.67 10.11
N PHE A 256 12.73 -5.77 9.23
CA PHE A 256 13.53 -5.15 8.18
C PHE A 256 13.92 -3.70 8.52
N ALA A 257 13.84 -3.30 9.79
CA ALA A 257 14.22 -1.96 10.26
C ALA A 257 15.63 -1.56 9.81
N SER A 258 16.59 -2.49 9.79
CA SER A 258 17.95 -2.24 9.30
C SER A 258 18.04 -1.81 7.84
N LEU A 259 17.06 -2.19 7.01
CA LEU A 259 16.94 -1.75 5.62
C LEU A 259 16.01 -0.53 5.47
N LEU A 260 15.01 -0.39 6.35
CA LEU A 260 13.97 0.62 6.27
C LEU A 260 14.38 1.96 6.89
N ASP A 261 15.07 1.95 8.04
CA ASP A 261 15.50 3.16 8.74
C ASP A 261 16.41 4.05 7.86
N PRO A 262 17.54 3.56 7.31
CA PRO A 262 18.38 4.39 6.43
C PRO A 262 17.72 4.71 5.08
N LEU A 263 16.68 3.96 4.70
CA LEU A 263 15.90 4.24 3.51
C LEU A 263 14.93 5.39 3.76
N SER A 264 14.34 5.46 4.94
CA SER A 264 13.39 6.50 5.35
C SER A 264 14.04 7.89 5.33
N ASP A 265 15.31 7.98 5.73
CA ASP A 265 16.10 9.22 5.65
C ASP A 265 16.19 9.77 4.21
N LYS A 266 16.19 8.90 3.19
CA LYS A 266 16.22 9.32 1.78
C LYS A 266 14.88 9.88 1.30
N GLY A 267 13.80 9.65 2.04
CA GLY A 267 12.48 10.25 1.80
C GLY A 267 12.34 11.67 2.33
N ILE A 268 13.33 12.15 3.11
CA ILE A 268 13.39 13.50 3.67
C ILE A 268 14.35 14.34 2.82
N LYS A 269 13.94 15.53 2.38
CA LYS A 269 14.83 16.43 1.63
C LYS A 269 15.96 16.92 2.55
N THR A 270 17.19 16.82 2.05
CA THR A 270 18.44 17.11 2.79
C THR A 270 18.58 18.57 3.26
N THR A 271 17.73 19.48 2.80
CA THR A 271 17.75 20.89 3.24
C THR A 271 17.49 21.04 4.74
N ASP A 272 16.85 20.06 5.38
CA ASP A 272 16.48 20.11 6.80
C ASP A 272 17.48 19.44 7.75
N MET A 273 18.51 18.73 7.25
CA MET A 273 19.56 18.15 8.13
C MET A 273 20.52 19.19 8.72
N VAL A 274 20.45 20.44 8.25
CA VAL A 274 21.38 21.52 8.67
C VAL A 274 20.90 22.26 9.91
N GLU A 275 19.60 22.20 10.27
CA GLU A 275 19.08 22.96 11.42
C GLU A 275 19.25 22.27 12.79
N THR A 276 19.54 20.97 12.84
CA THR A 276 19.67 20.23 14.11
C THR A 276 21.09 20.10 14.66
N SER A 277 22.11 20.58 13.93
CA SER A 277 23.52 20.49 14.36
C SER A 277 24.12 21.81 14.90
N GLY A 278 23.28 22.85 15.09
CA GLY A 278 23.68 24.13 15.69
C GLY A 278 23.72 24.09 17.22
N VAL A 279 24.74 23.47 17.81
CA VAL A 279 25.12 23.69 19.22
C VAL A 279 25.51 25.17 19.38
N LYS A 280 24.71 25.94 20.11
CA LYS A 280 25.11 27.27 20.60
C LYS A 280 26.15 27.07 21.71
N LEU A 281 27.37 27.56 21.45
CA LEU A 281 28.36 27.91 22.47
C LEU A 281 27.85 29.07 23.33
#